data_AF-A0A6L3X5K5-F1
#
_entry.id   AF-A0A6L3X5K5-F1
#
_cell.length_a   1.000
_cell.length_b   1.000
_cell.length_c   1.000
_cell.angle_alpha   90.00
_cell.angle_beta   90.00
_cell.angle_gamma   90.00
#
_symmetry.space_group_name_H-M   'P 1'
#
loop_
_entity.id
_entity.type
_entity.pdbx_description
1 polymer ?
#
loop_
_entity_poly.entity_id
_entity_poly.type
_entity_poly.pdbx_seq_one_letter_code
_entity_poly.pdbx_strand_id
1 'polypeptide(L)' 'MSNNDKPHQAPIHGTEESQPGMDSLAPADGSHKPSPGLSAPGEQPTAPGSMKSPDADNEKLKSLDPHRKGGEGYA' A
#
# COMPACT_ATOMS: atom_id res chain seq x y z
N MET A 1 -19.90 -11.89 7.14
CA MET A 1 -18.73 -11.57 6.29
C MET A 1 -18.06 -12.90 5.98
N SER A 2 -18.14 -13.38 4.74
CA SER A 2 -17.46 -14.62 4.34
C SER A 2 -16.01 -14.25 4.07
N ASN A 3 -15.15 -14.39 5.06
CA ASN A 3 -13.72 -14.34 4.82
C ASN A 3 -13.41 -15.57 3.97
N ASN A 4 -12.74 -15.36 2.84
CA ASN A 4 -12.29 -16.46 2.00
C ASN A 4 -11.08 -17.06 2.74
N ASP A 5 -11.36 -17.85 3.79
CA ASP A 5 -10.46 -18.28 4.87
C ASP A 5 -9.41 -19.32 4.42
N LYS A 6 -8.72 -19.07 3.31
CA LYS A 6 -7.44 -19.76 3.05
C LYS A 6 -6.33 -18.86 3.57
N PRO A 7 -5.50 -19.33 4.53
CA PRO A 7 -4.37 -18.54 4.99
C PRO A 7 -3.45 -18.25 3.80
N HIS A 8 -3.01 -16.99 3.67
CA HIS A 8 -2.00 -16.64 2.68
C HIS A 8 -0.70 -17.38 3.00
N GLN A 9 -0.10 -17.98 1.98
CA GLN A 9 1.24 -18.56 2.05
C GLN A 9 2.22 -17.62 1.36
N ALA A 10 3.47 -17.59 1.81
CA ALA A 10 4.52 -16.85 1.12
C ALA A 10 4.66 -17.37 -0.32
N PRO A 11 4.87 -16.50 -1.32
CA PRO A 11 5.01 -16.95 -2.71
C PRO A 11 6.33 -17.69 -2.98
N ILE A 12 7.35 -17.54 -2.12
CA ILE A 12 8.71 -18.08 -2.31
C ILE A 12 9.16 -18.84 -1.04
N HIS A 13 9.82 -19.99 -1.23
CA HIS A 13 10.22 -20.91 -0.14
C HIS A 13 11.67 -21.43 -0.27
N GLY A 14 12.48 -20.84 -1.15
CA GLY A 14 13.81 -21.34 -1.49
C GLY A 14 14.75 -20.22 -1.95
N THR A 15 15.88 -20.58 -2.55
CA THR A 15 16.98 -19.64 -2.87
C THR A 15 16.60 -18.56 -3.88
N GLU A 16 15.46 -18.68 -4.55
CA GLU A 16 14.88 -17.65 -5.43
C GLU A 16 14.65 -16.33 -4.70
N GLU A 17 14.43 -16.35 -3.38
CA GLU A 17 14.31 -15.12 -2.56
C GLU A 17 15.59 -14.27 -2.55
N SER A 18 16.73 -14.89 -2.91
CA SER A 18 18.04 -14.24 -3.01
C SER A 18 18.39 -13.83 -4.44
N GLN A 19 17.48 -14.00 -5.40
CA GLN A 19 17.68 -13.67 -6.81
C GLN A 19 16.79 -12.50 -7.24
N PRO A 20 17.20 -11.71 -8.25
CA PRO A 20 16.33 -10.71 -8.86
C PRO A 20 15.15 -11.37 -9.60
N GLY A 21 14.10 -10.59 -9.90
CA GLY A 21 12.96 -11.07 -10.71
C GLY A 21 11.82 -11.72 -9.92
N MET A 22 11.59 -11.28 -8.68
CA MET A 22 10.47 -11.76 -7.85
C MET A 22 9.10 -11.18 -8.28
N ASP A 23 9.10 -10.24 -9.23
CA ASP A 23 7.92 -9.60 -9.81
C ASP A 23 6.87 -9.16 -8.76
N SER A 24 5.59 -9.42 -9.00
CA SER A 24 4.51 -9.01 -8.10
C SER A 24 4.43 -9.90 -6.87
N LEU A 25 4.73 -9.32 -5.70
CA LEU A 25 4.63 -9.98 -4.39
C LEU A 25 3.36 -9.62 -3.61
N ALA A 26 2.56 -8.70 -4.14
CA ALA A 26 1.31 -8.29 -3.55
C ALA A 26 0.30 -9.45 -3.49
N PRO A 27 -0.47 -9.59 -2.39
CA PRO A 27 -1.63 -10.46 -2.36
C PRO A 27 -2.60 -10.13 -3.51
N ALA A 28 -3.08 -11.16 -4.20
CA ALA A 28 -3.94 -11.02 -5.37
C ALA A 28 -5.29 -10.35 -5.07
N ASP A 29 -5.72 -10.37 -3.80
CA ASP A 29 -6.96 -9.74 -3.33
C ASP A 29 -6.81 -8.24 -3.04
N GLY A 30 -5.60 -7.68 -3.16
CA GLY A 30 -5.35 -6.27 -2.89
C GLY A 30 -5.42 -5.87 -1.41
N SER A 31 -5.51 -6.83 -0.48
CA SER A 31 -5.65 -6.60 0.96
C SER A 31 -4.51 -5.79 1.59
N HIS A 32 -3.36 -5.70 0.90
CA HIS A 32 -2.23 -4.87 1.29
C HIS A 32 -2.46 -3.36 1.12
N LYS A 33 -3.47 -2.92 0.34
CA LYS A 33 -3.72 -1.52 0.05
C LYS A 33 -4.78 -0.94 0.99
N PRO A 34 -4.43 0.04 1.85
CA PRO A 34 -5.44 0.75 2.62
C PRO A 34 -6.26 1.64 1.69
N SER A 35 -7.57 1.75 1.97
CA SER A 35 -8.42 2.68 1.24
C SER A 35 -8.11 4.14 1.63
N PRO A 36 -8.01 5.07 0.66
CA PRO A 36 -8.00 6.51 0.94
C PRO A 36 -9.28 6.93 1.67
N GLY A 37 -9.16 7.93 2.54
CA GLY A 37 -10.25 8.47 3.35
C GLY A 37 -10.14 8.12 4.84
N LEU A 38 -11.16 8.54 5.58
CA LEU A 38 -11.27 8.29 7.02
C LEU A 38 -11.58 6.81 7.28
N SER A 39 -10.94 6.25 8.30
CA SER A 39 -11.21 4.91 8.82
C SER A 39 -11.02 4.91 10.33
N ALA A 40 -11.72 4.04 11.05
CA ALA A 40 -11.54 3.91 12.49
C ALA A 40 -10.13 3.36 12.84
N PRO A 41 -9.60 3.63 14.05
CA PRO A 41 -8.36 3.02 14.51
C PRO A 41 -8.45 1.48 14.45
N GLY A 42 -7.49 0.86 13.77
CA GLY A 42 -7.42 -0.61 13.61
C GLY A 42 -8.23 -1.18 12.45
N GLU A 43 -9.05 -0.37 11.76
CA GLU A 43 -9.86 -0.84 10.62
C GLU A 43 -9.02 -1.01 9.34
N GLN A 44 -8.01 -0.15 9.14
CA GLN A 44 -7.12 -0.16 7.98
C GLN A 44 -5.68 0.05 8.44
N PRO A 45 -4.69 -0.47 7.68
CA PRO A 45 -3.31 -0.08 7.86
C PRO A 45 -3.13 1.44 7.76
N THR A 46 -2.19 1.98 8.52
CA THR A 46 -1.78 3.39 8.37
C THR A 46 -1.01 3.57 7.06
N ALA A 47 -1.11 4.76 6.46
CA ALA A 47 -0.44 5.08 5.20
C ALA A 47 0.06 6.55 5.20
N PRO A 48 0.98 6.92 4.29
CA PRO A 48 1.39 8.31 4.13
C PRO A 48 0.20 9.23 3.88
N GLY A 49 0.23 10.44 4.44
CA GLY A 49 -0.89 11.39 4.36
C GLY A 49 -1.31 11.74 2.93
N SER A 50 -0.36 11.84 2.00
CA SER A 50 -0.64 12.07 0.58
C SER A 50 -1.36 10.92 -0.12
N MET A 51 -1.31 9.69 0.44
CA MET A 51 -2.00 8.51 -0.09
C MET A 51 -3.30 8.24 0.68
N LYS A 52 -3.31 8.46 2.00
CA LYS A 52 -4.49 8.27 2.86
C LYS A 52 -5.51 9.38 2.68
N SER A 53 -5.07 10.62 2.45
CA SER A 53 -5.92 11.80 2.33
C SER A 53 -5.41 12.70 1.19
N PRO A 54 -5.48 12.24 -0.08
CA PRO A 54 -4.99 13.02 -1.21
C PRO A 54 -5.70 14.37 -1.38
N ASP A 55 -6.96 14.46 -0.93
CA ASP A 55 -7.76 15.68 -1.00
C ASP A 55 -7.46 16.66 0.15
N ALA A 56 -6.67 16.26 1.16
CA ALA A 56 -6.29 17.15 2.25
C ALA A 56 -5.10 18.03 1.81
N ASP A 57 -5.37 19.30 1.53
CA ASP A 57 -4.38 20.23 1.04
C ASP A 57 -4.18 21.45 1.97
N ASN A 58 -3.04 22.11 1.78
CA ASN A 58 -2.77 23.47 2.21
C ASN A 58 -1.56 23.99 1.44
N GLU A 59 -1.29 25.29 1.50
CA GLU A 59 -0.17 25.92 0.79
C GLU A 59 1.18 25.25 1.09
N LYS A 60 1.39 24.81 2.34
CA LYS A 60 2.63 24.14 2.71
C LYS A 60 2.72 22.73 2.11
N LEU A 61 1.62 21.98 2.08
CA LEU A 61 1.58 20.66 1.45
C LEU A 61 1.76 20.75 -0.07
N LYS A 62 1.23 21.79 -0.72
CA LYS A 62 1.46 22.07 -2.15
C LYS A 62 2.91 22.42 -2.43
N SER A 63 3.55 23.20 -1.55
CA SER A 63 4.98 23.52 -1.69
C SER A 63 5.89 22.28 -1.61
N LEU A 64 5.39 21.15 -1.12
CA LEU A 64 6.15 19.90 -1.00
C LEU A 64 5.97 18.98 -2.21
N ASP A 65 4.99 19.22 -3.09
CA ASP A 65 4.73 18.41 -4.29
C ASP A 65 5.96 18.17 -5.16
N PRO A 66 6.77 19.20 -5.53
CA PRO A 66 7.95 19.00 -6.36
C PRO A 66 9.01 18.08 -5.73
N HIS A 67 8.93 17.88 -4.41
CA HIS A 67 9.86 17.07 -3.63
C HIS A 67 9.32 15.67 -3.31
N ARG A 68 8.03 15.39 -3.59
CA ARG A 68 7.46 14.05 -3.43
C ARG A 68 8.12 13.09 -4.42
N LYS A 69 8.35 11.86 -3.95
CA LYS A 69 8.85 10.75 -4.75
C LYS A 69 7.86 9.59 -4.60
N GLY A 70 7.38 9.12 -5.74
CA GLY A 70 6.44 8.02 -5.82
C GLY A 70 7.08 6.64 -5.71
N GLY A 71 6.30 5.68 -5.23
CA GLY A 71 6.54 4.26 -5.43
C GLY A 71 5.46 3.66 -6.34
N GLU A 72 5.22 2.34 -6.21
CA GLU A 72 4.11 1.69 -6.93
C GLU A 72 2.76 2.37 -6.63
N GLY A 73 2.03 2.75 -7.68
CA GLY A 73 0.72 3.41 -7.56
C GLY A 73 0.76 4.93 -7.35
N TYR A 74 1.92 5.56 -7.48
CA TYR A 74 2.02 7.03 -7.58
C TYR A 74 1.67 7.48 -9.00
N ALA A 75 0.63 8.30 -9.14
CA ALA A 75 0.27 9.02 -10.37
C ALA A 75 0.64 10.50 -10.25
#